data_AF-A0A5B9M4G1-F1
#
_entry.id   AF-A0A5B9M4G1-F1
#
_cell.length_a   1.000
_cell.length_b   1.000
_cell.length_c   1.000
_cell.angle_alpha   90.00
_cell.angle_beta   90.00
_cell.angle_gamma   90.00
#
_symmetry.space_group_name_H-M   'P 1'
#
loop_
_entity.id
_entity.type
_entity.pdbx_description
1 polymer ?
#
loop_
_entity_poly.entity_id
_entity_poly.type
_entity_poly.pdbx_seq_one_letter_code
_entity_poly.pdbx_strand_id
1 'polypeptide(L)'
;MRIGVVVHGPQMVDSGYAAKLIDFLKKYGEVRARLGGTMGRTAVYDAHLEDVIDISEKRLPSESVDLFADEGADIVVLMNYGKSRITGHGFGYKVFQRSEKKPPVVQIERPGEPDGSVVAWKREAEPFAEKLARELELEMVDPEEVCREIFHGEPCGEQKPDRREYRRLVGVSENENIFVNGIVVGVSTSDDVTLVAEDGLITEIRGGRIKEHGVEKLGRVNLKDAVVKTGLLRRSEVKPRKVKVRENNKKKYRVSFLNHAAEDIYTLHDSDLVVTVGDDTTLVAADILYRFDVPIIGITDGDIDRVVKKGFKCADSIIIEFEGGWDDIVGERIHRELFRGKDTIETHDLETFKRDLLQIIDNIGASYTVRYT
;
A
#
# COMPACT_ATOMS: atom_id res chain seq x y z
N MET A 1 -15.10 27.64 0.22
CA MET A 1 -15.51 26.28 0.64
C MET A 1 -14.37 25.65 1.43
N ARG A 2 -14.66 24.71 2.32
CA ARG A 2 -13.68 23.82 2.94
C ARG A 2 -13.66 22.51 2.15
N ILE A 3 -12.54 22.23 1.49
CA ILE A 3 -12.39 21.10 0.57
C ILE A 3 -11.42 20.10 1.19
N GLY A 4 -11.95 18.92 1.54
CA GLY A 4 -11.12 17.77 1.90
C GLY A 4 -10.63 17.06 0.64
N VAL A 5 -9.35 16.75 0.53
CA VAL A 5 -8.78 16.02 -0.60
C VAL A 5 -8.20 14.70 -0.11
N VAL A 6 -8.70 13.59 -0.64
CA VAL A 6 -8.13 12.26 -0.40
C VAL A 6 -7.36 11.86 -1.64
N VAL A 7 -6.04 11.80 -1.54
CA VAL A 7 -5.16 11.38 -2.63
C VAL A 7 -4.96 9.87 -2.53
N HIS A 8 -5.26 9.15 -3.61
CA HIS A 8 -5.13 7.70 -3.65
C HIS A 8 -4.02 7.22 -4.59
N GLY A 9 -3.17 6.35 -4.04
CA GLY A 9 -2.12 5.65 -4.78
C GLY A 9 -0.91 6.52 -5.13
N PRO A 10 0.26 5.90 -5.35
CA PRO A 10 1.47 6.64 -5.73
C PRO A 10 1.37 7.29 -7.11
N GLN A 11 0.67 6.67 -8.07
CA GLN A 11 0.58 7.16 -9.45
C GLN A 11 -0.03 8.56 -9.55
N MET A 12 -1.00 8.89 -8.67
CA MET A 12 -1.62 10.22 -8.62
C MET A 12 -0.60 11.31 -8.22
N VAL A 13 0.38 10.94 -7.39
CA VAL A 13 1.48 11.81 -6.96
C VAL A 13 2.60 11.83 -8.00
N ASP A 14 3.06 10.66 -8.45
CA ASP A 14 4.17 10.48 -9.39
C ASP A 14 3.91 11.13 -10.76
N SER A 15 2.64 11.21 -11.19
CA SER A 15 2.23 11.90 -12.42
C SER A 15 2.27 13.44 -12.29
N GLY A 16 2.45 13.98 -11.08
CA GLY A 16 2.41 15.41 -10.78
C GLY A 16 0.99 15.99 -10.72
N TYR A 17 -0.06 15.20 -11.00
CA TYR A 17 -1.43 15.71 -10.97
C TYR A 17 -1.92 16.01 -9.56
N ALA A 18 -1.46 15.31 -8.52
CA ALA A 18 -1.87 15.59 -7.15
C ALA A 18 -1.57 17.06 -6.79
N ALA A 19 -0.34 17.52 -7.04
CA ALA A 19 0.06 18.90 -6.78
C ALA A 19 -0.74 19.90 -7.63
N LYS A 20 -0.88 19.64 -8.94
CA LYS A 20 -1.62 20.51 -9.87
C LYS A 20 -3.09 20.67 -9.47
N LEU A 21 -3.75 19.56 -9.10
CA LEU A 21 -5.17 19.59 -8.73
C LEU A 21 -5.38 20.21 -7.36
N ILE A 22 -4.51 19.95 -6.38
CA ILE A 22 -4.58 20.61 -5.06
C ILE A 22 -4.45 22.12 -5.24
N ASP A 23 -3.49 22.59 -6.04
CA ASP A 23 -3.32 24.02 -6.33
C ASP A 23 -4.53 24.60 -7.06
N PHE A 24 -5.06 23.89 -8.05
CA PHE A 24 -6.27 24.27 -8.76
C PHE A 24 -7.47 24.41 -7.82
N LEU A 25 -7.68 23.47 -6.89
CA LEU A 25 -8.81 23.49 -5.95
C LEU A 25 -8.73 24.66 -4.95
N LYS A 26 -7.54 25.22 -4.67
CA LYS A 26 -7.40 26.41 -3.81
C LYS A 26 -8.14 27.64 -4.36
N LYS A 27 -8.41 27.68 -5.67
CA LYS A 27 -9.24 28.74 -6.29
C LYS A 27 -10.69 28.74 -5.77
N TYR A 28 -11.12 27.66 -5.14
CA TYR A 28 -12.49 27.42 -4.67
C TYR A 28 -12.62 27.49 -3.15
N GLY A 29 -11.51 27.50 -2.42
CA GLY A 29 -11.50 27.62 -0.96
C GLY A 29 -10.28 27.03 -0.27
N GLU A 30 -10.43 26.77 1.03
CA GLU A 30 -9.40 26.14 1.85
C GLU A 30 -9.31 24.65 1.50
N VAL A 31 -8.11 24.18 1.18
CA VAL A 31 -7.84 22.79 0.79
C VAL A 31 -6.99 22.12 1.86
N ARG A 32 -7.44 20.96 2.33
CA ARG A 32 -6.64 20.06 3.17
C ARG A 32 -6.54 18.71 2.48
N ALA A 33 -5.33 18.20 2.28
CA ALA A 33 -5.09 16.96 1.57
C ALA A 33 -4.50 15.89 2.48
N ARG A 34 -4.90 14.63 2.29
CA ARG A 34 -4.42 13.46 3.04
C ARG A 34 -4.12 12.28 2.14
N LEU A 35 -3.15 11.48 2.55
CA LEU A 35 -2.83 10.19 1.95
C LEU A 35 -2.32 9.20 3.00
N GLY A 36 -3.04 8.09 3.21
CA GLY A 36 -2.68 7.07 4.20
C GLY A 36 -2.00 5.79 3.66
N GLY A 37 -1.93 5.60 2.34
CA GLY A 37 -1.39 4.37 1.75
C GLY A 37 0.14 4.31 1.73
N THR A 38 0.74 3.19 2.16
CA THR A 38 2.21 3.01 2.29
C THR A 38 3.01 3.52 1.10
N MET A 39 2.75 3.02 -0.11
CA MET A 39 3.51 3.47 -1.30
C MET A 39 3.15 4.87 -1.78
N GLY A 40 1.94 5.35 -1.50
CA GLY A 40 1.60 6.73 -1.82
C GLY A 40 2.33 7.73 -0.91
N ARG A 41 2.55 7.39 0.37
CA ARG A 41 3.43 8.18 1.26
C ARG A 41 4.85 8.24 0.72
N THR A 42 5.32 7.13 0.13
CA THR A 42 6.64 7.07 -0.51
C THR A 42 6.72 8.05 -1.67
N ALA A 43 5.66 8.12 -2.48
CA ALA A 43 5.55 9.05 -3.58
C ALA A 43 5.48 10.52 -3.12
N VAL A 44 4.78 10.81 -2.02
CA VAL A 44 4.73 12.15 -1.43
C VAL A 44 6.13 12.62 -1.01
N TYR A 45 6.90 11.77 -0.35
CA TYR A 45 8.29 12.10 0.01
C TYR A 45 9.16 12.36 -1.22
N ASP A 46 9.06 11.52 -2.25
CA ASP A 46 9.85 11.71 -3.48
C ASP A 46 9.45 12.99 -4.23
N ALA A 47 8.19 13.41 -4.13
CA ALA A 47 7.63 14.59 -4.79
C ALA A 47 7.76 15.89 -3.99
N HIS A 48 8.34 15.88 -2.78
CA HIS A 48 8.40 17.03 -1.87
C HIS A 48 7.03 17.61 -1.50
N LEU A 49 6.04 16.73 -1.26
CA LEU A 49 4.67 17.13 -0.97
C LEU A 49 4.25 16.89 0.48
N GLU A 50 5.17 16.53 1.38
CA GLU A 50 4.86 16.27 2.80
C GLU A 50 4.29 17.50 3.54
N ASP A 51 4.60 18.71 3.09
CA ASP A 51 4.04 19.96 3.63
C ASP A 51 2.66 20.32 3.04
N VAL A 52 2.24 19.60 2.00
CA VAL A 52 1.01 19.85 1.24
C VAL A 52 -0.03 18.75 1.46
N ILE A 53 0.43 17.51 1.58
CA ILE A 53 -0.38 16.31 1.76
C ILE A 53 0.00 15.69 3.09
N ASP A 54 -0.95 15.67 4.02
CA ASP A 54 -0.79 15.02 5.31
C ASP A 54 -0.68 13.50 5.11
N ILE A 55 0.49 12.99 5.51
CA ILE A 55 0.90 11.58 5.44
C ILE A 55 1.23 11.00 6.83
N SER A 56 0.86 11.70 7.91
CA SER A 56 1.28 11.32 9.27
C SER A 56 0.66 10.02 9.75
N GLU A 57 -0.52 9.66 9.23
CA GLU A 57 -1.28 8.51 9.69
C GLU A 57 -1.63 7.54 8.56
N LYS A 58 -1.44 6.25 8.82
CA LYS A 58 -1.92 5.18 7.94
C LYS A 58 -3.44 5.08 8.10
N ARG A 59 -4.17 5.42 7.03
CA ARG A 59 -5.64 5.39 6.98
C ARG A 59 -6.15 4.86 5.65
N LEU A 60 -7.31 4.23 5.68
CA LEU A 60 -8.06 3.90 4.49
C LEU A 60 -8.66 5.17 3.88
N PRO A 61 -8.87 5.20 2.55
CA PRO A 61 -9.49 6.36 1.90
C PRO A 61 -10.90 6.66 2.43
N SER A 62 -11.71 5.65 2.78
CA SER A 62 -13.04 5.85 3.37
C SER A 62 -12.98 6.49 4.76
N GLU A 63 -12.02 6.08 5.59
CA GLU A 63 -11.79 6.71 6.90
C GLU A 63 -11.34 8.16 6.75
N SER A 64 -10.56 8.47 5.71
CA SER A 64 -10.13 9.84 5.41
C SER A 64 -11.31 10.70 4.94
N VAL A 65 -12.25 10.13 4.18
CA VAL A 65 -13.51 10.80 3.81
C VAL A 65 -14.35 11.13 5.05
N ASP A 66 -14.53 10.15 5.94
CA ASP A 66 -15.32 10.34 7.17
C ASP A 66 -14.67 11.36 8.11
N LEU A 67 -13.34 11.33 8.24
CA LEU A 67 -12.60 12.31 9.03
C LEU A 67 -12.77 13.73 8.49
N PHE A 68 -12.71 13.94 7.17
CA PHE A 68 -12.99 15.25 6.60
C PHE A 68 -14.43 15.71 6.85
N ALA A 69 -15.40 14.79 6.85
CA ALA A 69 -16.77 15.13 7.21
C ALA A 69 -16.87 15.59 8.68
N ASP A 70 -16.20 14.90 9.60
CA ASP A 70 -16.17 15.26 11.02
C ASP A 70 -15.45 16.59 11.29
N GLU A 71 -14.46 16.94 10.47
CA GLU A 71 -13.78 18.24 10.49
C GLU A 71 -14.57 19.37 9.81
N GLY A 72 -15.75 19.04 9.28
CA GLY A 72 -16.66 19.99 8.64
C GLY A 72 -16.27 20.36 7.21
N ALA A 73 -15.65 19.47 6.44
CA ALA A 73 -15.48 19.71 5.00
C ALA A 73 -16.86 19.88 4.33
N ASP A 74 -16.99 20.92 3.49
CA ASP A 74 -18.23 21.16 2.73
C ASP A 74 -18.34 20.15 1.58
N ILE A 75 -17.20 19.69 1.05
CA ILE A 75 -17.08 18.69 0.00
C ILE A 75 -15.77 17.92 0.12
N VAL A 76 -15.77 16.65 -0.28
CA VAL A 76 -14.56 15.81 -0.34
C VAL A 76 -14.25 15.45 -1.79
N VAL A 77 -13.01 15.66 -2.21
CA VAL A 77 -12.51 15.30 -3.54
C VAL A 77 -11.60 14.06 -3.41
N LEU A 78 -12.02 12.95 -4.00
CA LEU A 78 -11.22 11.74 -4.18
C LEU A 78 -10.38 11.89 -5.45
N MET A 79 -9.07 11.97 -5.32
CA MET A 79 -8.15 11.99 -6.46
C MET A 79 -7.55 10.61 -6.66
N ASN A 80 -7.75 10.03 -7.84
CA ASN A 80 -7.22 8.72 -8.15
C ASN A 80 -6.68 8.62 -9.58
N TYR A 81 -5.72 7.73 -9.75
CA TYR A 81 -5.11 7.41 -11.04
C TYR A 81 -5.06 5.88 -11.18
N GLY A 82 -6.21 5.30 -11.51
CA GLY A 82 -6.40 3.88 -11.71
C GLY A 82 -5.55 3.29 -12.83
N LYS A 83 -5.52 1.95 -12.93
CA LYS A 83 -4.90 1.26 -14.07
C LYS A 83 -5.74 1.45 -15.34
N SER A 84 -7.05 1.52 -15.16
CA SER A 84 -8.08 1.79 -16.15
C SER A 84 -9.23 2.60 -15.53
N ARG A 85 -10.09 3.21 -16.36
CA ARG A 85 -11.36 3.81 -15.93
C ARG A 85 -12.14 2.90 -14.97
N ILE A 86 -12.35 1.63 -15.35
CA ILE A 86 -13.10 0.63 -14.57
C ILE A 86 -12.50 0.44 -13.16
N THR A 87 -11.18 0.29 -13.06
CA THR A 87 -10.52 0.13 -11.73
C THR A 87 -10.70 1.36 -10.86
N GLY A 88 -10.63 2.53 -11.47
CA GLY A 88 -10.70 3.80 -10.79
C GLY A 88 -12.10 4.11 -10.28
N HIS A 89 -13.09 3.97 -11.16
CA HIS A 89 -14.50 4.06 -10.80
C HIS A 89 -14.90 3.05 -9.71
N GLY A 90 -14.41 1.81 -9.82
CA GLY A 90 -14.60 0.80 -8.77
C GLY A 90 -13.96 1.16 -7.44
N PHE A 91 -12.84 1.89 -7.45
CA PHE A 91 -12.24 2.44 -6.23
C PHE A 91 -13.16 3.49 -5.60
N GLY A 92 -13.61 4.50 -6.36
CA GLY A 92 -14.50 5.54 -5.85
C GLY A 92 -15.80 4.99 -5.28
N TYR A 93 -16.43 4.05 -5.99
CA TYR A 93 -17.62 3.35 -5.53
C TYR A 93 -17.39 2.70 -4.16
N LYS A 94 -16.31 1.91 -4.01
CA LYS A 94 -15.99 1.20 -2.76
C LYS A 94 -15.72 2.17 -1.62
N VAL A 95 -15.00 3.26 -1.87
CA VAL A 95 -14.70 4.28 -0.86
C VAL A 95 -15.98 4.95 -0.39
N PHE A 96 -16.81 5.40 -1.32
CA PHE A 96 -18.09 6.02 -0.98
C PHE A 96 -19.02 5.05 -0.24
N GLN A 97 -19.10 3.79 -0.67
CA GLN A 97 -19.92 2.77 0.00
C GLN A 97 -19.45 2.44 1.41
N ARG A 98 -18.13 2.47 1.67
CA ARG A 98 -17.56 2.22 3.00
C ARG A 98 -17.55 3.43 3.93
N SER A 99 -17.63 4.66 3.40
CA SER A 99 -17.80 5.86 4.23
C SER A 99 -19.11 5.78 4.99
N GLU A 100 -19.06 5.95 6.31
CA GLU A 100 -20.25 5.94 7.17
C GLU A 100 -21.02 7.26 7.07
N LYS A 101 -20.29 8.38 6.92
CA LYS A 101 -20.86 9.74 6.97
C LYS A 101 -21.54 10.15 5.67
N LYS A 102 -21.17 9.53 4.54
CA LYS A 102 -21.67 9.85 3.19
C LYS A 102 -21.68 11.36 2.90
N PRO A 103 -20.54 12.07 3.08
CA PRO A 103 -20.48 13.50 2.75
C PRO A 103 -20.64 13.69 1.24
N PRO A 104 -20.84 14.94 0.76
CA PRO A 104 -20.72 15.23 -0.67
C PRO A 104 -19.33 14.86 -1.17
N VAL A 105 -19.25 13.90 -2.09
CA VAL A 105 -17.99 13.35 -2.61
C VAL A 105 -17.94 13.51 -4.13
N VAL A 106 -16.85 14.07 -4.63
CA VAL A 106 -16.50 14.08 -6.06
C VAL A 106 -15.24 13.25 -6.25
N GLN A 107 -15.24 12.36 -7.24
CA GLN A 107 -14.03 11.70 -7.69
C GLN A 107 -13.49 12.37 -8.94
N ILE A 108 -12.17 12.59 -8.97
CA ILE A 108 -11.42 12.91 -10.19
C ILE A 108 -10.58 11.67 -10.50
N GLU A 109 -10.84 11.06 -11.65
CA GLU A 109 -10.22 9.80 -12.08
C GLU A 109 -9.34 10.01 -13.32
N ARG A 110 -8.09 9.51 -13.24
CA ARG A 110 -7.11 9.52 -14.34
C ARG A 110 -7.01 10.87 -15.07
N PRO A 111 -6.79 11.98 -14.36
CA PRO A 111 -6.68 13.29 -15.01
C PRO A 111 -5.54 13.28 -16.03
N GLY A 112 -5.81 13.83 -17.22
CA GLY A 112 -4.85 13.87 -18.33
C GLY A 112 -4.84 12.65 -19.25
N GLU A 113 -5.58 11.58 -18.92
CA GLU A 113 -5.80 10.45 -19.81
C GLU A 113 -7.03 10.70 -20.70
N PRO A 114 -7.09 10.09 -21.91
CA PRO A 114 -8.25 10.23 -22.79
C PRO A 114 -9.57 9.73 -22.17
N ASP A 115 -9.51 8.83 -21.19
CA ASP A 115 -10.66 8.31 -20.44
C ASP A 115 -10.78 8.91 -19.03
N GLY A 116 -10.09 10.03 -18.78
CA GLY A 116 -10.17 10.78 -17.55
C GLY A 116 -11.57 11.33 -17.29
N SER A 117 -12.03 11.23 -16.05
CA SER A 117 -13.44 11.51 -15.71
C SER A 117 -13.64 12.11 -14.33
N VAL A 118 -14.82 12.67 -14.12
CA VAL A 118 -15.32 13.18 -12.85
C VAL A 118 -16.63 12.47 -12.50
N VAL A 119 -16.77 12.01 -11.26
CA VAL A 119 -17.97 11.33 -10.75
C VAL A 119 -18.46 12.05 -9.50
N ALA A 120 -19.72 12.48 -9.48
CA ALA A 120 -20.37 12.98 -8.27
C ALA A 120 -21.07 11.83 -7.55
N TRP A 121 -20.50 11.33 -6.46
CA TRP A 121 -21.08 10.20 -5.72
C TRP A 121 -22.32 10.57 -4.89
N LYS A 122 -22.65 11.86 -4.82
CA LYS A 122 -23.82 12.40 -4.15
C LYS A 122 -24.37 13.58 -4.92
N ARG A 123 -25.70 13.74 -4.94
CA ARG A 123 -26.38 14.80 -5.73
C ARG A 123 -25.93 16.20 -5.34
N GLU A 124 -25.69 16.43 -4.06
CA GLU A 124 -25.20 17.71 -3.53
C GLU A 124 -23.80 18.08 -4.07
N ALA A 125 -23.05 17.12 -4.59
CA ALA A 125 -21.74 17.33 -5.18
C ALA A 125 -21.78 17.57 -6.71
N GLU A 126 -22.92 17.31 -7.38
CA GLU A 126 -23.08 17.44 -8.84
C GLU A 126 -22.69 18.83 -9.38
N PRO A 127 -23.16 19.96 -8.80
CA PRO A 127 -22.82 21.28 -9.36
C PRO A 127 -21.32 21.58 -9.33
N PHE A 128 -20.63 21.08 -8.30
CA PHE A 128 -19.17 21.22 -8.20
C PHE A 128 -18.46 20.28 -9.18
N ALA A 129 -18.92 19.03 -9.28
CA ALA A 129 -18.38 18.05 -10.22
C ALA A 129 -18.49 18.51 -11.69
N GLU A 130 -19.64 19.04 -12.11
CA GLU A 130 -19.83 19.60 -13.45
C GLU A 130 -18.86 20.75 -13.75
N LYS A 131 -18.61 21.59 -12.74
CA LYS A 131 -17.64 22.68 -12.86
C LYS A 131 -16.22 22.16 -12.99
N LEU A 132 -15.83 21.18 -12.19
CA LEU A 132 -14.52 20.51 -12.28
C LEU A 132 -14.35 19.82 -13.65
N ALA A 133 -15.34 19.05 -14.10
CA ALA A 133 -15.32 18.36 -15.39
C ALA A 133 -15.06 19.34 -16.54
N ARG A 134 -15.76 20.48 -16.53
CA ARG A 134 -15.61 21.52 -17.56
C ARG A 134 -14.24 22.19 -17.54
N GLU A 135 -13.75 22.59 -16.37
CA GLU A 135 -12.48 23.33 -16.26
C GLU A 135 -11.24 22.44 -16.40
N LEU A 136 -11.36 21.15 -16.11
CA LEU A 136 -10.29 20.16 -16.26
C LEU A 136 -10.38 19.40 -17.59
N GLU A 137 -11.38 19.69 -18.42
CA GLU A 137 -11.66 19.00 -19.69
C GLU A 137 -11.82 17.47 -19.53
N LEU A 138 -12.55 17.06 -18.49
CA LEU A 138 -12.82 15.67 -18.14
C LEU A 138 -14.27 15.29 -18.44
N GLU A 139 -14.51 14.00 -18.70
CA GLU A 139 -15.85 13.47 -18.89
C GLU A 139 -16.62 13.41 -17.56
N MET A 140 -17.85 13.93 -17.54
CA MET A 140 -18.75 13.72 -16.40
C MET A 140 -19.41 12.35 -16.54
N VAL A 141 -19.31 11.51 -15.51
CA VAL A 141 -19.85 10.15 -15.52
C VAL A 141 -20.85 9.97 -14.39
N ASP A 142 -21.97 9.31 -14.70
CA ASP A 142 -23.04 9.04 -13.74
C ASP A 142 -22.68 7.86 -12.82
N PRO A 143 -22.86 7.97 -11.48
CA PRO A 143 -22.62 6.86 -10.56
C PRO A 143 -23.39 5.57 -10.87
N GLU A 144 -24.60 5.65 -11.43
CA GLU A 144 -25.38 4.48 -11.85
C GLU A 144 -24.75 3.78 -13.04
N GLU A 145 -24.17 4.53 -13.98
CA GLU A 145 -23.41 3.97 -15.10
C GLU A 145 -22.19 3.20 -14.60
N VAL A 146 -21.45 3.78 -13.66
CA VAL A 146 -20.33 3.12 -12.99
C VAL A 146 -20.78 1.80 -12.35
N CYS A 147 -21.90 1.78 -11.64
CA CYS A 147 -22.42 0.56 -11.03
C CYS A 147 -22.77 -0.51 -12.09
N ARG A 148 -23.39 -0.11 -13.20
CA ARG A 148 -23.72 -1.02 -14.31
C ARG A 148 -22.46 -1.60 -14.94
N GLU A 149 -21.42 -0.80 -15.15
CA GLU A 149 -20.14 -1.25 -15.72
C GLU A 149 -19.41 -2.22 -14.79
N ILE A 150 -19.33 -1.92 -13.49
CA ILE A 150 -18.59 -2.75 -12.53
C ILE A 150 -19.27 -4.09 -12.29
N PHE A 151 -20.61 -4.10 -12.24
CA PHE A 151 -21.36 -5.28 -11.82
C PHE A 151 -22.09 -6.01 -12.96
N HIS A 152 -22.02 -5.51 -14.19
CA HIS A 152 -22.74 -6.06 -15.35
C HIS A 152 -24.25 -6.28 -15.09
N GLY A 153 -24.85 -5.49 -14.20
CA GLY A 153 -26.26 -5.60 -13.81
C GLY A 153 -26.57 -6.63 -12.71
N GLU A 154 -25.57 -7.32 -12.16
CA GLU A 154 -25.76 -8.27 -11.05
C GLU A 154 -25.54 -7.60 -9.68
N PRO A 155 -26.33 -7.92 -8.63
CA PRO A 155 -26.05 -7.40 -7.31
C PRO A 155 -24.71 -7.95 -6.80
N CYS A 156 -23.91 -7.08 -6.20
CA CYS A 156 -22.67 -7.47 -5.51
C CYS A 156 -23.04 -8.23 -4.22
N GLY A 157 -23.26 -9.53 -4.33
CA GLY A 157 -23.59 -10.38 -3.19
C GLY A 157 -24.47 -11.57 -3.54
N GLU A 158 -23.97 -12.50 -4.34
CA GLU A 158 -24.50 -13.87 -4.25
C GLU A 158 -24.02 -14.49 -2.94
N GLN A 159 -24.73 -14.22 -1.84
CA GLN A 159 -24.71 -15.15 -0.72
C GLN A 159 -25.51 -16.38 -1.16
N LYS A 160 -24.81 -17.34 -1.76
CA LYS A 160 -25.33 -18.70 -1.82
C LYS A 160 -25.52 -19.18 -0.38
N PRO A 161 -26.50 -20.07 -0.10
CA PRO A 161 -26.80 -20.57 1.26
C PRO A 161 -25.68 -21.44 1.88
N ASP A 162 -24.47 -21.37 1.35
CA ASP A 162 -23.29 -22.10 1.78
C ASP A 162 -22.48 -21.24 2.77
N ARG A 163 -21.66 -21.86 3.64
CA ARG A 163 -20.78 -21.17 4.60
C ARG A 163 -19.63 -20.37 3.95
N ARG A 164 -19.69 -20.14 2.64
CA ARG A 164 -18.62 -19.51 1.88
C ARG A 164 -18.89 -18.04 1.62
N GLU A 165 -17.85 -17.24 1.79
CA GLU A 165 -17.83 -15.85 1.39
C GLU A 165 -17.24 -15.74 -0.02
N TYR A 166 -17.87 -14.94 -0.88
CA TYR A 166 -17.40 -14.66 -2.23
C TYR A 166 -17.14 -13.16 -2.38
N ARG A 167 -15.98 -12.79 -2.93
CA ARG A 167 -15.66 -11.40 -3.29
C ARG A 167 -15.07 -11.32 -4.68
N ARG A 168 -15.86 -10.81 -5.62
CA ARG A 168 -15.40 -10.47 -6.96
C ARG A 168 -14.45 -9.26 -6.92
N LEU A 169 -13.36 -9.36 -7.64
CA LEU A 169 -12.38 -8.29 -7.82
C LEU A 169 -12.70 -7.53 -9.11
N VAL A 170 -12.41 -6.24 -9.11
CA VAL A 170 -12.80 -5.33 -10.21
C VAL A 170 -11.52 -4.81 -10.86
N GLY A 171 -11.44 -4.97 -12.19
CA GLY A 171 -10.32 -4.48 -13.01
C GLY A 171 -8.98 -5.14 -12.66
N VAL A 172 -9.02 -6.46 -12.51
CA VAL A 172 -7.84 -7.30 -12.45
C VAL A 172 -7.37 -7.57 -13.87
N SER A 173 -6.05 -7.62 -14.07
CA SER A 173 -5.45 -8.08 -15.33
C SER A 173 -4.75 -9.40 -15.10
N GLU A 174 -4.55 -10.20 -16.14
CA GLU A 174 -3.79 -11.44 -16.04
C GLU A 174 -2.37 -11.19 -15.51
N ASN A 175 -1.83 -12.15 -14.75
CA ASN A 175 -0.48 -12.12 -14.18
C ASN A 175 -0.25 -10.97 -13.18
N GLU A 176 -1.29 -10.57 -12.46
CA GLU A 176 -1.20 -9.63 -11.34
C GLU A 176 -1.20 -10.36 -10.01
N ASN A 177 -0.28 -9.98 -9.12
CA ASN A 177 -0.35 -10.39 -7.72
C ASN A 177 -1.66 -9.91 -7.09
N ILE A 178 -2.24 -10.74 -6.24
CA ILE A 178 -3.45 -10.44 -5.48
C ILE A 178 -3.05 -10.29 -4.01
N PHE A 179 -3.17 -9.08 -3.51
CA PHE A 179 -2.88 -8.75 -2.11
C PHE A 179 -4.17 -8.72 -1.31
N VAL A 180 -4.17 -9.38 -0.15
CA VAL A 180 -5.22 -9.27 0.86
C VAL A 180 -4.58 -8.83 2.16
N ASN A 181 -5.04 -7.69 2.71
CA ASN A 181 -4.49 -7.05 3.90
C ASN A 181 -2.95 -6.86 3.87
N GLY A 182 -2.39 -6.70 2.67
CA GLY A 182 -0.94 -6.48 2.46
C GLY A 182 -0.12 -7.74 2.17
N ILE A 183 -0.73 -8.93 2.22
CA ILE A 183 -0.07 -10.21 1.93
C ILE A 183 -0.48 -10.71 0.55
N VAL A 184 0.49 -11.19 -0.25
CA VAL A 184 0.21 -11.81 -1.55
C VAL A 184 -0.37 -13.20 -1.31
N VAL A 185 -1.63 -13.40 -1.70
CA VAL A 185 -2.34 -14.68 -1.53
C VAL A 185 -2.46 -15.49 -2.82
N GLY A 186 -1.99 -14.92 -3.93
CA GLY A 186 -2.07 -15.57 -5.22
C GLY A 186 -1.81 -14.62 -6.39
N VAL A 187 -2.01 -15.15 -7.59
CA VAL A 187 -1.79 -14.43 -8.86
C VAL A 187 -2.98 -14.66 -9.76
N SER A 188 -3.47 -13.62 -10.43
CA SER A 188 -4.55 -13.73 -11.41
C SER A 188 -4.12 -14.48 -12.67
N THR A 189 -5.04 -15.27 -13.22
CA THR A 189 -4.90 -15.97 -14.50
C THR A 189 -5.95 -15.51 -15.51
N SER A 190 -6.91 -14.68 -15.09
CA SER A 190 -7.90 -14.00 -15.93
C SER A 190 -8.18 -12.59 -15.39
N ASP A 191 -8.96 -11.81 -16.12
CA ASP A 191 -9.48 -10.51 -15.71
C ASP A 191 -10.73 -10.62 -14.81
N ASP A 192 -11.45 -11.73 -14.89
CA ASP A 192 -12.54 -12.08 -13.97
C ASP A 192 -12.03 -12.92 -12.80
N VAL A 193 -11.87 -12.29 -11.63
CA VAL A 193 -11.30 -12.92 -10.43
C VAL A 193 -12.26 -12.84 -9.26
N THR A 194 -12.46 -13.96 -8.56
CA THR A 194 -13.26 -14.03 -7.33
C THR A 194 -12.52 -14.75 -6.23
N LEU A 195 -12.35 -14.07 -5.09
CA LEU A 195 -11.86 -14.69 -3.85
C LEU A 195 -12.99 -15.49 -3.20
N VAL A 196 -12.69 -16.70 -2.74
CA VAL A 196 -13.60 -17.55 -2.00
C VAL A 196 -12.97 -17.89 -0.66
N ALA A 197 -13.72 -17.66 0.42
CA ALA A 197 -13.29 -18.05 1.75
C ALA A 197 -14.30 -18.96 2.44
N GLU A 198 -13.83 -19.96 3.19
CA GLU A 198 -14.61 -20.87 4.02
C GLU A 198 -14.17 -20.73 5.47
N ASP A 199 -15.11 -20.46 6.39
CA ASP A 199 -14.82 -20.20 7.82
C ASP A 199 -13.71 -19.14 8.06
N GLY A 200 -13.62 -18.17 7.15
CA GLY A 200 -12.66 -17.07 7.15
C GLY A 200 -11.31 -17.40 6.51
N LEU A 201 -11.07 -18.61 6.01
CA LEU A 201 -9.83 -18.95 5.30
C LEU A 201 -10.06 -18.87 3.80
N ILE A 202 -9.16 -18.22 3.05
CA ILE A 202 -9.23 -18.21 1.59
C ILE A 202 -8.92 -19.62 1.09
N THR A 203 -9.90 -20.28 0.46
CA THR A 203 -9.74 -21.66 -0.03
C THR A 203 -9.60 -21.74 -1.55
N GLU A 204 -10.07 -20.71 -2.27
CA GLU A 204 -10.05 -20.70 -3.73
C GLU A 204 -9.91 -19.26 -4.24
N ILE A 205 -9.16 -19.10 -5.34
CA ILE A 205 -9.13 -17.89 -6.15
C ILE A 205 -9.62 -18.28 -7.54
N ARG A 206 -10.90 -18.04 -7.84
CA ARG A 206 -11.44 -18.25 -9.19
C ARG A 206 -10.84 -17.23 -10.13
N GLY A 207 -10.41 -17.68 -11.31
CA GLY A 207 -9.66 -16.81 -12.23
C GLY A 207 -8.25 -16.47 -11.74
N GLY A 208 -7.70 -17.23 -10.79
CA GLY A 208 -6.34 -17.10 -10.31
C GLY A 208 -5.75 -18.40 -9.79
N ARG A 209 -4.50 -18.32 -9.35
CA ARG A 209 -3.79 -19.38 -8.65
C ARG A 209 -3.52 -18.93 -7.21
N ILE A 210 -3.87 -19.79 -6.26
CA ILE A 210 -3.60 -19.56 -4.84
C ILE A 210 -2.10 -19.69 -4.58
N LYS A 211 -1.57 -18.85 -3.69
CA LYS A 211 -0.24 -19.00 -3.10
C LYS A 211 -0.45 -19.52 -1.68
N GLU A 212 -0.31 -20.83 -1.50
CA GLU A 212 -0.59 -21.54 -0.23
C GLU A 212 0.07 -20.84 0.96
N HIS A 213 1.38 -20.63 0.88
CA HIS A 213 2.15 -19.97 1.93
C HIS A 213 1.68 -18.53 2.25
N GLY A 214 1.20 -17.81 1.24
CA GLY A 214 0.63 -16.47 1.41
C GLY A 214 -0.71 -16.48 2.15
N VAL A 215 -1.56 -17.47 1.86
CA VAL A 215 -2.84 -17.67 2.56
C VAL A 215 -2.63 -18.16 3.99
N GLU A 216 -1.65 -19.05 4.21
CA GLU A 216 -1.23 -19.48 5.54
C GLU A 216 -0.77 -18.28 6.38
N LYS A 217 0.07 -17.41 5.82
CA LYS A 217 0.55 -16.16 6.46
C LYS A 217 -0.59 -15.17 6.75
N LEU A 218 -1.59 -15.08 5.86
CA LEU A 218 -2.74 -14.21 6.07
C LEU A 218 -3.64 -14.71 7.22
N GLY A 219 -3.83 -16.02 7.32
CA GLY A 219 -4.75 -16.61 8.29
C GLY A 219 -6.22 -16.25 8.02
N ARG A 220 -7.01 -16.11 9.08
CA ARG A 220 -8.45 -15.84 8.98
C ARG A 220 -8.72 -14.39 8.58
N VAL A 221 -9.58 -14.20 7.59
CA VAL A 221 -9.98 -12.92 7.03
C VAL A 221 -11.48 -12.89 6.75
N ASN A 222 -12.11 -11.74 7.01
CA ASN A 222 -13.45 -11.43 6.51
C ASN A 222 -13.30 -10.76 5.14
N LEU A 223 -13.78 -11.42 4.08
CA LEU A 223 -13.59 -10.93 2.72
C LEU A 223 -14.36 -9.64 2.46
N LYS A 224 -15.42 -9.31 3.21
CA LYS A 224 -16.15 -8.04 3.05
C LYS A 224 -15.29 -6.83 3.41
N ASP A 225 -14.54 -6.96 4.50
CA ASP A 225 -13.79 -5.85 5.12
C ASP A 225 -12.33 -5.80 4.66
N ALA A 226 -11.82 -6.89 4.12
CA ALA A 226 -10.43 -6.98 3.68
C ALA A 226 -10.02 -5.89 2.67
N VAL A 227 -8.81 -5.38 2.83
CA VAL A 227 -8.19 -4.49 1.82
C VAL A 227 -7.60 -5.37 0.73
N VAL A 228 -8.15 -5.26 -0.49
CA VAL A 228 -7.69 -6.05 -1.63
C VAL A 228 -7.08 -5.13 -2.68
N LYS A 229 -5.88 -5.46 -3.15
CA LYS A 229 -5.16 -4.74 -4.22
C LYS A 229 -4.64 -5.76 -5.24
N THR A 230 -4.49 -5.34 -6.49
CA THR A 230 -3.85 -6.17 -7.52
C THR A 230 -2.76 -5.43 -8.28
N GLY A 231 -1.78 -6.18 -8.77
CA GLY A 231 -0.64 -5.67 -9.53
C GLY A 231 0.44 -5.04 -8.65
N LEU A 232 1.29 -4.21 -9.25
CA LEU A 232 2.40 -3.58 -8.54
C LEU A 232 1.93 -2.50 -7.55
N LEU A 233 2.59 -2.44 -6.39
CA LEU A 233 2.27 -1.43 -5.36
C LEU A 233 2.66 0.00 -5.80
N ARG A 234 3.66 0.13 -6.68
CA ARG A 234 4.07 1.36 -7.35
C ARG A 234 4.66 1.03 -8.73
N ARG A 235 4.08 1.62 -9.79
CA ARG A 235 4.42 1.31 -11.19
C ARG A 235 5.45 2.25 -11.80
N SER A 236 5.47 3.50 -11.35
CA SER A 236 6.32 4.56 -11.90
C SER A 236 7.80 4.29 -11.62
N GLU A 237 8.65 4.59 -12.61
CA GLU A 237 10.08 4.67 -12.38
C GLU A 237 10.39 6.00 -11.71
N VAL A 238 10.98 5.92 -10.52
CA VAL A 238 11.19 7.08 -9.65
C VAL A 238 12.65 7.22 -9.31
N LYS A 239 13.07 8.47 -9.09
CA LYS A 239 14.36 8.78 -8.48
C LYS A 239 14.10 9.03 -7.00
N PRO A 240 14.47 8.11 -6.10
CA PRO A 240 14.17 8.25 -4.68
C PRO A 240 14.93 9.45 -4.10
N ARG A 241 14.29 10.13 -3.14
CA ARG A 241 14.90 11.22 -2.40
C ARG A 241 15.35 10.74 -1.02
N LYS A 242 16.56 11.14 -0.58
CA LYS A 242 16.89 11.09 0.85
C LYS A 242 16.28 12.29 1.57
N VAL A 243 15.29 12.03 2.40
CA VAL A 243 14.57 12.98 3.25
C VAL A 243 15.39 13.29 4.50
N LYS A 244 16.07 12.28 5.02
CA LYS A 244 16.94 12.37 6.20
C LYS A 244 18.27 11.70 5.87
N VAL A 245 19.35 12.25 6.43
CA VAL A 245 20.69 11.65 6.37
C VAL A 245 21.03 11.15 7.77
N ARG A 246 21.62 9.96 7.86
CA ARG A 246 21.98 9.38 9.15
C ARG A 246 23.14 10.16 9.78
N GLU A 247 23.07 10.33 11.10
CA GLU A 247 24.21 10.83 11.87
C GLU A 247 25.16 9.68 12.19
N ASN A 248 26.42 9.81 11.78
CA ASN A 248 27.41 8.73 11.89
C ASN A 248 28.18 8.67 13.22
N ASN A 249 27.83 9.49 14.22
CA ASN A 249 28.55 9.58 15.50
C ASN A 249 27.59 9.59 16.70
N LYS A 250 26.76 8.55 16.83
CA LYS A 250 25.86 8.38 17.98
C LYS A 250 26.52 7.51 19.05
N LYS A 251 26.22 7.83 20.32
CA LYS A 251 26.63 7.00 21.47
C LYS A 251 25.86 5.69 21.56
N LYS A 252 24.65 5.66 20.98
CA LYS A 252 23.75 4.51 20.94
C LYS A 252 23.07 4.46 19.59
N TYR A 253 22.87 3.25 19.10
CA TYR A 253 22.21 2.93 17.86
C TYR A 253 20.92 2.19 18.17
N ARG A 254 19.83 2.59 17.51
CA ARG A 254 18.53 1.93 17.56
C ARG A 254 18.47 0.87 16.47
N VAL A 255 18.27 -0.39 16.86
CA VAL A 255 18.10 -1.48 15.90
C VAL A 255 16.70 -2.04 16.05
N SER A 256 15.98 -2.11 14.94
CA SER A 256 14.58 -2.57 14.91
C SER A 256 14.44 -3.87 14.14
N PHE A 257 13.43 -4.67 14.47
CA PHE A 257 13.10 -5.93 13.82
C PHE A 257 11.76 -5.79 13.10
N LEU A 258 11.64 -6.35 11.89
CA LEU A 258 10.43 -6.31 11.07
C LEU A 258 10.19 -7.67 10.43
N ASN A 259 9.16 -8.38 10.88
CA ASN A 259 8.84 -9.71 10.38
C ASN A 259 7.77 -9.71 9.27
N HIS A 260 6.95 -8.66 9.19
CA HIS A 260 5.79 -8.65 8.30
C HIS A 260 5.64 -7.34 7.54
N ALA A 261 5.55 -7.42 6.21
CA ALA A 261 5.36 -6.28 5.31
C ALA A 261 4.07 -5.47 5.57
N ALA A 262 3.10 -6.04 6.30
CA ALA A 262 1.82 -5.40 6.61
C ALA A 262 1.94 -4.27 7.66
N GLU A 263 3.03 -4.23 8.42
CA GLU A 263 3.28 -3.21 9.44
C GLU A 263 3.51 -1.82 8.82
N ASP A 264 3.40 -0.78 9.65
CA ASP A 264 3.73 0.58 9.21
C ASP A 264 5.25 0.84 9.27
N ILE A 265 5.93 0.53 8.17
CA ILE A 265 7.38 0.69 7.99
C ILE A 265 7.86 2.12 8.30
N TYR A 266 7.01 3.14 8.15
CA TYR A 266 7.39 4.53 8.45
C TYR A 266 7.66 4.76 9.94
N THR A 267 7.16 3.92 10.83
CA THR A 267 7.51 3.98 12.27
C THR A 267 9.00 3.68 12.51
N LEU A 268 9.68 3.03 11.56
CA LEU A 268 11.07 2.62 11.66
C LEU A 268 12.06 3.65 11.09
N HIS A 269 11.59 4.80 10.59
CA HIS A 269 12.41 5.82 9.92
C HIS A 269 13.54 6.42 10.77
N ASP A 270 13.44 6.31 12.11
CA ASP A 270 14.44 6.79 13.06
C ASP A 270 15.40 5.68 13.55
N SER A 271 15.27 4.47 13.02
CA SER A 271 16.20 3.37 13.33
C SER A 271 17.55 3.62 12.69
N ASP A 272 18.63 3.11 13.28
CA ASP A 272 19.97 3.16 12.71
C ASP A 272 20.28 1.92 11.85
N LEU A 273 19.53 0.82 12.06
CA LEU A 273 19.54 -0.42 11.31
C LEU A 273 18.20 -1.14 11.50
N VAL A 274 17.69 -1.80 10.46
CA VAL A 274 16.48 -2.63 10.55
C VAL A 274 16.78 -4.05 10.08
N VAL A 275 16.48 -5.05 10.90
CA VAL A 275 16.52 -6.47 10.51
C VAL A 275 15.15 -6.83 9.96
N THR A 276 15.09 -7.32 8.72
CA THR A 276 13.84 -7.67 8.04
C THR A 276 13.80 -9.17 7.74
N VAL A 277 12.63 -9.78 7.81
CA VAL A 277 12.41 -11.20 7.48
C VAL A 277 11.40 -11.32 6.35
N GLY A 278 11.74 -12.14 5.36
CA GLY A 278 10.96 -12.40 4.16
C GLY A 278 11.34 -11.48 3.00
N ASP A 279 11.27 -12.03 1.79
CA ASP A 279 11.70 -11.40 0.55
C ASP A 279 10.96 -10.07 0.26
N ASP A 280 9.63 -10.07 0.31
CA ASP A 280 8.84 -8.88 0.01
C ASP A 280 8.87 -7.84 1.14
N THR A 281 8.88 -8.29 2.40
CA THR A 281 9.10 -7.40 3.56
C THR A 281 10.43 -6.68 3.40
N THR A 282 11.49 -7.43 3.12
CA THR A 282 12.85 -6.92 2.89
C THR A 282 12.88 -5.95 1.72
N LEU A 283 12.24 -6.29 0.59
CA LEU A 283 12.21 -5.45 -0.60
C LEU A 283 11.50 -4.11 -0.36
N VAL A 284 10.30 -4.13 0.23
CA VAL A 284 9.50 -2.93 0.48
C VAL A 284 10.11 -2.09 1.60
N ALA A 285 10.59 -2.72 2.67
CA ALA A 285 11.23 -2.02 3.77
C ALA A 285 12.51 -1.33 3.30
N ALA A 286 13.38 -2.02 2.55
CA ALA A 286 14.59 -1.40 2.02
C ALA A 286 14.27 -0.19 1.13
N ASP A 287 13.27 -0.32 0.25
CA ASP A 287 12.85 0.77 -0.62
C ASP A 287 12.40 1.99 0.20
N ILE A 288 11.49 1.81 1.15
CA ILE A 288 10.98 2.93 1.96
C ILE A 288 12.10 3.53 2.83
N LEU A 289 12.84 2.69 3.54
CA LEU A 289 13.88 3.10 4.49
C LEU A 289 15.09 3.76 3.82
N TYR A 290 15.31 3.51 2.53
CA TYR A 290 16.29 4.23 1.73
C TYR A 290 16.14 5.76 1.82
N ARG A 291 14.88 6.26 1.86
CA ARG A 291 14.59 7.69 1.98
C ARG A 291 15.03 8.29 3.31
N PHE A 292 15.23 7.46 4.33
CA PHE A 292 15.66 7.88 5.65
C PHE A 292 17.11 7.52 5.95
N ASP A 293 17.83 7.01 4.96
CA ASP A 293 19.23 6.57 5.09
C ASP A 293 19.41 5.46 6.13
N VAL A 294 18.39 4.59 6.25
CA VAL A 294 18.39 3.46 7.19
C VAL A 294 18.74 2.18 6.44
N PRO A 295 19.92 1.58 6.69
CA PRO A 295 20.28 0.30 6.08
C PRO A 295 19.47 -0.86 6.69
N ILE A 296 19.41 -1.96 5.96
CA ILE A 296 18.72 -3.17 6.41
C ILE A 296 19.65 -4.39 6.46
N ILE A 297 19.33 -5.36 7.31
CA ILE A 297 19.78 -6.75 7.19
C ILE A 297 18.56 -7.58 6.82
N GLY A 298 18.45 -7.98 5.56
CA GLY A 298 17.36 -8.81 5.07
C GLY A 298 17.68 -10.28 5.22
N ILE A 299 16.78 -11.02 5.85
CA ILE A 299 16.77 -12.48 5.94
C ILE A 299 15.71 -12.97 4.96
N THR A 300 16.13 -13.65 3.90
CA THR A 300 15.27 -14.03 2.77
C THR A 300 15.50 -15.50 2.39
N ASP A 301 14.59 -16.07 1.61
CA ASP A 301 14.68 -17.47 1.15
C ASP A 301 14.54 -17.61 -0.38
N GLY A 302 14.39 -16.47 -1.08
CA GLY A 302 14.34 -16.40 -2.53
C GLY A 302 12.93 -16.44 -3.13
N ASP A 303 11.86 -16.51 -2.31
CA ASP A 303 10.46 -16.45 -2.77
C ASP A 303 9.96 -15.00 -2.97
N ILE A 304 10.54 -14.31 -3.96
CA ILE A 304 10.19 -12.92 -4.25
C ILE A 304 8.92 -12.80 -5.12
N ASP A 305 7.86 -12.18 -4.58
CA ASP A 305 6.62 -11.92 -5.35
C ASP A 305 6.73 -10.73 -6.31
N ARG A 306 7.85 -9.99 -6.30
CA ARG A 306 8.09 -8.82 -7.17
C ARG A 306 7.02 -7.73 -7.01
N VAL A 307 6.70 -7.40 -5.76
CA VAL A 307 5.65 -6.42 -5.41
C VAL A 307 5.95 -4.97 -5.82
N VAL A 308 7.22 -4.66 -6.14
CA VAL A 308 7.69 -3.40 -6.74
C VAL A 308 8.66 -3.67 -7.90
N LYS A 309 8.67 -2.81 -8.92
CA LYS A 309 9.49 -2.99 -10.13
C LYS A 309 11.00 -2.88 -9.86
N LYS A 310 11.39 -1.96 -8.98
CA LYS A 310 12.77 -1.71 -8.56
C LYS A 310 12.76 -1.22 -7.11
N GLY A 311 13.40 -1.98 -6.22
CA GLY A 311 13.66 -1.54 -4.84
C GLY A 311 15.01 -0.83 -4.72
N PHE A 312 15.10 0.11 -3.80
CA PHE A 312 16.34 0.80 -3.46
C PHE A 312 16.89 0.28 -2.13
N LYS A 313 18.21 0.34 -1.93
CA LYS A 313 18.90 -0.12 -0.72
C LYS A 313 20.01 0.87 -0.37
N CYS A 314 20.23 1.13 0.92
CA CYS A 314 21.34 1.97 1.35
C CYS A 314 22.67 1.22 1.19
N ALA A 315 23.75 1.95 0.91
CA ALA A 315 25.10 1.43 1.11
C ALA A 315 25.21 0.98 2.58
N ASP A 316 25.76 -0.20 2.84
CA ASP A 316 25.77 -0.92 4.14
C ASP A 316 24.56 -1.83 4.42
N SER A 317 23.62 -1.98 3.48
CA SER A 317 22.61 -3.03 3.61
C SER A 317 23.22 -4.40 3.31
N ILE A 318 22.70 -5.43 3.99
CA ILE A 318 23.12 -6.82 3.85
C ILE A 318 21.89 -7.66 3.55
N ILE A 319 21.97 -8.52 2.54
CA ILE A 319 20.93 -9.53 2.25
C ILE A 319 21.53 -10.90 2.49
N ILE A 320 20.90 -11.67 3.37
CA ILE A 320 21.26 -13.04 3.73
C ILE A 320 20.15 -13.93 3.19
N GLU A 321 20.46 -14.60 2.09
CA GLU A 321 19.51 -15.43 1.34
C GLU A 321 19.80 -16.91 1.62
N PHE A 322 18.83 -17.58 2.24
CA PHE A 322 18.85 -19.01 2.54
C PHE A 322 18.21 -19.84 1.43
N GLU A 323 18.28 -21.17 1.56
CA GLU A 323 17.39 -22.05 0.81
C GLU A 323 15.92 -21.84 1.23
N GLY A 324 14.97 -22.25 0.39
CA GLY A 324 13.53 -22.00 0.61
C GLY A 324 13.01 -22.49 1.97
N GLY A 325 12.19 -21.66 2.62
CA GLY A 325 11.50 -21.95 3.89
C GLY A 325 12.30 -21.69 5.16
N TRP A 326 13.51 -21.11 5.07
CA TRP A 326 14.37 -20.87 6.23
C TRP A 326 14.23 -19.48 6.84
N ASP A 327 13.75 -18.49 6.10
CA ASP A 327 13.65 -17.10 6.53
C ASP A 327 12.85 -16.95 7.84
N ASP A 328 11.67 -17.56 7.92
CA ASP A 328 10.79 -17.52 9.10
C ASP A 328 11.46 -18.19 10.32
N ILE A 329 12.16 -19.32 10.12
CA ILE A 329 12.85 -20.07 11.19
C ILE A 329 14.04 -19.26 11.73
N VAL A 330 14.84 -18.71 10.83
CA VAL A 330 16.02 -17.90 11.15
C VAL A 330 15.58 -16.59 11.82
N GLY A 331 14.56 -15.94 11.26
CA GLY A 331 13.96 -14.72 11.78
C GLY A 331 13.49 -14.87 13.21
N GLU A 332 12.70 -15.90 13.51
CA GLU A 332 12.22 -16.18 14.87
C GLU A 332 13.36 -16.42 15.85
N ARG A 333 14.42 -17.13 15.42
CA ARG A 333 15.59 -17.37 16.26
C ARG A 333 16.33 -16.07 16.59
N ILE A 334 16.55 -15.20 15.60
CA ILE A 334 17.19 -13.89 15.80
C ILE A 334 16.34 -13.00 16.70
N HIS A 335 15.03 -12.98 16.48
CA HIS A 335 14.11 -12.21 17.31
C HIS A 335 14.15 -12.65 18.78
N ARG A 336 14.18 -13.96 19.03
CA ARG A 336 14.26 -14.52 20.38
C ARG A 336 15.62 -14.30 21.05
N GLU A 337 16.72 -14.57 20.36
CA GLU A 337 18.06 -14.59 20.97
C GLU A 337 18.69 -13.20 21.05
N LEU A 338 18.61 -12.42 19.96
CA LEU A 338 19.28 -11.13 19.83
C LEU A 338 18.39 -9.98 20.30
N PHE A 339 17.12 -10.00 19.90
CA PHE A 339 16.14 -8.97 20.29
C PHE A 339 15.39 -9.29 21.59
N ARG A 340 15.50 -10.52 22.11
CA ARG A 340 14.80 -10.97 23.33
C ARG A 340 13.29 -10.79 23.25
N GLY A 341 12.74 -11.00 22.05
CA GLY A 341 11.31 -10.85 21.76
C GLY A 341 10.81 -9.40 21.68
N LYS A 342 11.70 -8.41 21.47
CA LYS A 342 11.34 -7.00 21.33
C LYS A 342 11.50 -6.53 19.89
N ASP A 343 10.59 -5.67 19.43
CA ASP A 343 10.68 -5.08 18.10
C ASP A 343 11.84 -4.07 17.95
N THR A 344 12.38 -3.55 19.05
CA THR A 344 13.49 -2.60 19.03
C THR A 344 14.41 -2.78 20.23
N ILE A 345 15.71 -2.69 19.97
CA ILE A 345 16.77 -2.64 20.99
C ILE A 345 17.74 -1.48 20.74
N GLU A 346 18.54 -1.15 21.77
CA GLU A 346 19.66 -0.23 21.66
C GLU A 346 20.98 -1.00 21.74
N THR A 347 21.94 -0.65 20.88
CA THR A 347 23.33 -1.13 20.96
C THR A 347 24.31 0.04 20.93
N HIS A 348 25.50 -0.15 21.47
CA HIS A 348 26.58 0.84 21.39
C HIS A 348 27.50 0.58 20.18
N ASP A 349 27.38 -0.60 19.56
CA ASP A 349 28.22 -1.02 18.43
C ASP A 349 27.39 -1.86 17.45
N LEU A 350 27.21 -1.33 16.23
CA LEU A 350 26.51 -2.00 15.14
C LEU A 350 27.32 -3.16 14.55
N GLU A 351 28.66 -3.10 14.59
CA GLU A 351 29.50 -4.15 14.03
C GLU A 351 29.51 -5.40 14.91
N THR A 352 29.54 -5.22 16.24
CA THR A 352 29.29 -6.32 17.17
C THR A 352 27.89 -6.92 16.98
N PHE A 353 26.85 -6.08 16.82
CA PHE A 353 25.50 -6.58 16.55
C PHE A 353 25.43 -7.44 15.27
N LYS A 354 26.03 -6.97 14.16
CA LYS A 354 26.09 -7.72 12.89
C LYS A 354 26.82 -9.05 13.05
N ARG A 355 27.96 -9.06 13.77
CA ARG A 355 28.73 -10.27 14.03
C ARG A 355 27.93 -11.29 14.84
N ASP A 356 27.26 -10.85 15.90
CA ASP A 356 26.47 -11.72 16.77
C ASP A 356 25.27 -12.31 16.00
N LEU A 357 24.64 -11.51 15.12
CA LEU A 357 23.60 -11.98 14.19
C LEU A 357 24.12 -13.07 13.25
N LEU A 358 25.26 -12.85 12.59
CA LEU A 358 25.88 -13.83 11.71
C LEU A 358 26.27 -15.11 12.46
N GLN A 359 26.75 -15.00 13.70
CA GLN A 359 27.08 -16.16 14.53
C GLN A 359 25.83 -16.99 14.86
N ILE A 360 24.69 -16.36 15.14
CA ILE A 360 23.41 -17.07 15.34
C ILE A 360 23.06 -17.85 14.06
N ILE A 361 23.23 -17.21 12.90
CA ILE A 361 22.95 -17.82 11.59
C ILE A 361 23.86 -19.02 11.31
N ASP A 362 25.17 -18.88 11.53
CA ASP A 362 26.14 -19.96 11.34
C ASP A 362 25.81 -21.19 12.21
N ASN A 363 25.31 -20.95 13.44
CA ASN A 363 24.91 -21.99 14.37
C ASN A 363 23.58 -22.69 13.99
N ILE A 364 22.87 -22.26 12.94
CA ILE A 364 21.68 -22.94 12.43
C ILE A 364 22.07 -24.12 11.53
N GLY A 365 23.24 -24.06 10.88
CA GLY A 365 23.70 -25.11 9.97
C GLY A 365 22.95 -25.16 8.64
N ALA A 366 22.21 -24.11 8.30
CA ALA A 366 21.57 -23.96 6.99
C ALA A 366 22.52 -23.28 5.99
N SER A 367 22.43 -23.66 4.71
CA SER A 367 23.17 -23.00 3.63
C SER A 367 22.59 -21.61 3.37
N TYR A 368 23.46 -20.61 3.20
CA TYR A 368 23.04 -19.25 2.85
C TYR A 368 24.10 -18.53 2.01
N THR A 369 23.69 -17.46 1.34
CA THR A 369 24.57 -16.52 0.64
C THR A 369 24.42 -15.13 1.21
N VAL A 370 25.51 -14.35 1.24
CA VAL A 370 25.50 -12.97 1.72
C VAL A 370 25.80 -12.02 0.58
N ARG A 371 24.95 -11.01 0.40
CA ARG A 371 25.13 -9.94 -0.59
C ARG A 371 25.20 -8.61 0.14
N TYR A 372 26.29 -7.89 -0.09
CA TYR A 372 26.52 -6.53 0.39
C TYR A 372 26.17 -5.55 -0.72
N THR A 373 25.56 -4.42 -0.37
CA THR A 373 25.19 -3.35 -1.31
C THR A 373 26.05 -2.11 -1.19
#